data_AF-A0A2H9VP73-F1
#
_entry.id   AF-A0A2H9VP73-F1
#
_cell.length_a   1.000
_cell.length_b   1.000
_cell.length_c   1.000
_cell.angle_alpha   90.00
_cell.angle_beta   90.00
_cell.angle_gamma   90.00
#
_symmetry.space_group_name_H-M   'P 1'
#
loop_
_entity.id
_entity.type
_entity.pdbx_description
1 polymer ?
#
loop_
_entity_poly.entity_id
_entity_poly.type
_entity_poly.pdbx_seq_one_letter_code
_entity_poly.pdbx_strand_id
1 'polypeptide(L)' 'MYFFRKKDPNRPQSFNLKVMHIINATAIIMFTAGILWKLFQWFVLKK' A
#
# COMPACT_ATOMS: atom_id res chain seq x y z
N MET A 1 22.48 -8.84 7.14
CA MET A 1 22.18 -7.56 7.83
C MET A 1 22.25 -6.39 6.85
N TYR A 2 21.14 -6.01 6.20
CA TYR A 2 21.07 -4.85 5.30
C TYR A 2 20.56 -3.58 6.03
N PHE A 3 19.98 -3.74 7.22
CA PHE A 3 19.31 -2.69 8.00
C PHE A 3 20.26 -1.68 8.67
N PHE A 4 21.53 -2.02 8.90
CA PHE A 4 22.53 -1.11 9.48
C PHE A 4 23.46 -0.46 8.45
N ARG A 5 23.17 -0.63 7.16
CA ARG A 5 23.97 -0.02 6.09
C ARG A 5 23.66 1.48 6.03
N LYS A 6 24.68 2.33 6.21
CA LYS A 6 24.57 3.79 6.01
C LYS A 6 23.92 4.08 4.66
N LYS A 7 23.06 5.09 4.61
CA LYS A 7 22.37 5.51 3.37
C LYS A 7 23.43 5.94 2.37
N ASP A 8 23.60 5.16 1.33
CA ASP A 8 24.53 5.44 0.24
C ASP A 8 23.99 6.64 -0.56
N PRO A 9 24.69 7.79 -0.57
CA PRO A 9 24.25 9.00 -1.27
C PRO A 9 24.27 8.84 -2.80
N ASN A 10 25.01 7.85 -3.33
CA ASN A 10 25.10 7.60 -4.77
C ASN A 10 23.98 6.67 -5.29
N ARG A 11 23.07 6.22 -4.43
CA ARG A 11 21.95 5.39 -4.88
C ARG A 11 20.93 6.23 -5.64
N PRO A 12 20.52 5.81 -6.86
CA PRO A 12 19.50 6.52 -7.60
C PRO A 12 18.18 6.47 -6.81
N GLN A 13 17.74 7.62 -6.31
CA GLN A 13 16.35 7.80 -5.92
C GLN A 13 15.53 7.93 -7.20
N SER A 14 15.06 6.81 -7.74
CA SER A 14 14.16 6.85 -8.88
C SER A 14 12.77 7.28 -8.43
N PHE A 15 12.32 8.44 -8.92
CA PHE A 15 10.95 8.92 -8.76
C PHE A 15 9.93 7.85 -9.19
N ASN A 16 10.22 7.10 -10.27
CA ASN A 16 9.37 6.04 -10.78
C ASN A 16 9.10 4.92 -9.76
N LEU A 17 10.11 4.47 -9.00
CA LEU A 17 9.89 3.45 -7.95
C LEU A 17 9.03 3.99 -6.81
N LYS A 18 9.18 5.27 -6.45
CA LYS A 18 8.34 5.91 -5.42
C LYS A 18 6.89 5.97 -5.89
N VAL A 19 6.64 6.38 -7.13
CA VAL A 19 5.30 6.42 -7.73
C VAL A 19 4.69 5.01 -7.83
N MET A 20 5.47 4.02 -8.27
CA MET A 20 5.02 2.62 -8.33
C MET A 20 4.53 2.12 -6.96
N HIS A 21 5.29 2.41 -5.89
CA HIS A 21 4.91 1.99 -4.54
C HIS A 21 3.64 2.70 -4.05
N ILE A 22 3.48 3.99 -4.36
CA ILE A 22 2.27 4.76 -4.03
C ILE A 22 1.05 4.15 -4.72
N ILE A 23 1.13 3.90 -6.03
CA ILE A 23 0.05 3.29 -6.79
C ILE A 23 -0.34 1.94 -6.20
N ASN A 24 0.64 1.09 -5.88
CA ASN A 24 0.38 -0.21 -5.27
C ASN A 24 -0.26 -0.08 -3.87
N ALA A 25 0.23 0.82 -3.03
CA ALA A 25 -0.33 1.05 -1.70
C ALA A 25 -1.78 1.55 -1.80
N THR A 26 -2.06 2.49 -2.70
CA THR A 26 -3.43 2.98 -2.95
C THR A 26 -4.34 1.86 -3.45
N ALA A 27 -3.89 1.01 -4.37
CA ALA A 27 -4.66 -0.12 -4.86
C ALA A 27 -5.06 -1.10 -3.74
N ILE A 28 -4.12 -1.45 -2.86
CA ILE A 28 -4.37 -2.34 -1.72
C ILE A 28 -5.38 -1.71 -0.75
N ILE A 29 -5.24 -0.41 -0.46
CA ILE A 29 -6.16 0.31 0.43
C ILE A 29 -7.58 0.29 -0.15
N MET A 30 -7.73 0.64 -1.43
CA MET A 30 -9.03 0.67 -2.10
C MET A 30 -9.70 -0.72 -2.11
N PHE A 31 -8.93 -1.77 -2.41
CA PHE A 31 -9.41 -3.14 -2.42
C PHE A 31 -9.86 -3.60 -1.02
N THR A 32 -9.04 -3.33 -0.01
CA THR A 32 -9.33 -3.71 1.38
C THR A 32 -10.56 -2.96 1.90
N ALA A 33 -10.65 -1.65 1.64
CA ALA A 33 -11.82 -0.85 2.00
C ALA A 33 -13.10 -1.37 1.33
N GLY A 34 -13.04 -1.77 0.06
CA GLY A 34 -14.17 -2.38 -0.66
C GLY A 34 -14.63 -3.70 -0.05
N ILE A 35 -13.69 -4.57 0.35
CA ILE A 35 -14.01 -5.82 1.06
C ILE A 35 -14.67 -5.51 2.41
N LEU A 36 -14.08 -4.62 3.21
CA LEU A 36 -14.62 -4.23 4.51
C LEU A 36 -16.03 -3.66 4.38
N TRP A 37 -16.28 -2.82 3.36
CA TRP A 37 -17.61 -2.30 3.08
C TRP A 37 -18.61 -3.39 2.73
N LYS A 38 -18.23 -4.34 1.87
CA LYS A 38 -19.10 -5.48 1.52
C LYS A 38 -19.41 -6.38 2.70
N LEU A 39 -18.41 -6.66 3.55
CA LEU A 39 -18.61 -7.41 4.78
C LEU A 39 -19.53 -6.66 5.74
N PHE A 40 -19.28 -5.37 5.98
CA PHE A 40 -20.14 -4.52 6.81
C PHE A 40 -21.58 -4.52 6.30
N GLN A 41 -21.79 -4.32 4.99
CA GLN A 41 -23.10 -4.40 4.36
C GLN A 41 -23.75 -5.77 4.60
N TRP A 42 -23.00 -6.85 4.43
CA TRP A 42 -23.53 -8.20 4.61
C TRP A 42 -23.95 -8.47 6.07
N PHE A 43 -23.13 -8.08 7.05
CA PHE A 43 -23.40 -8.35 8.47
C PHE A 43 -24.42 -7.39 9.10
N VAL A 44 -24.47 -6.13 8.66
CA VAL A 44 -25.30 -5.09 9.29
C VAL A 44 -26.59 -4.85 8.51
N LEU A 45 -26.54 -4.77 7.18
CA LEU A 45 -27.68 -4.42 6.33
C LEU A 45 -28.45 -5.64 5.82
N LYS A 46 -27.89 -6.86 5.96
CA LYS A 46 -28.51 -8.11 5.50
C LYS A 46 -28.97 -9.02 6.65
N LYS A 47 -29.09 -8.47 7.86
CA LYS A 47 -29.98 -8.98 8.90
C LYS A 47 -31.41 -8.65 8.50
#